data_AF-A0A7K0FII6-F1
#
_entry.id   AF-A0A7K0FII6-F1
#
_cell.length_a   1.000
_cell.length_b   1.000
_cell.length_c   1.000
_cell.angle_alpha   90.00
_cell.angle_beta   90.00
_cell.angle_gamma   90.00
#
_symmetry.space_group_name_H-M   'P 1'
#
loop_
_entity.id
_entity.type
_entity.pdbx_description
1 polymer ?
#
loop_
_entity_poly.entity_id
_entity_poly.type
_entity_poly.pdbx_seq_one_letter_code
_entity_poly.pdbx_strand_id
1 'polypeptide(L)'
;MENLINRENLADLKELIEDKIAAVPAPYLLYGAMGTLLLSSFLKKKGHRQAGSFIGKLSIPIIAIGLKKYSDQIQAESDFYTES
;
A
#
# COMPACT_ATOMS: atom_id res chain seq x y z
N MET A 1 -5.76 -31.24 8.32
CA MET A 1 -5.29 -30.08 7.54
C MET A 1 -4.53 -29.19 8.50
N GLU A 2 -3.24 -28.95 8.26
CA GLU A 2 -2.50 -27.97 9.05
C GLU A 2 -3.04 -26.58 8.72
N ASN A 3 -3.39 -25.83 9.76
CA ASN A 3 -3.90 -24.48 9.61
C ASN A 3 -2.69 -23.57 9.36
N LEU A 4 -2.43 -23.26 8.08
CA LEU A 4 -1.34 -22.36 7.66
C LEU A 4 -1.49 -20.93 8.21
N ILE A 5 -2.63 -20.60 8.80
CA ILE A 5 -2.90 -19.35 9.53
C ILE A 5 -2.73 -19.63 11.03
N ASN A 6 -1.49 -19.88 11.47
CA ASN A 6 -1.14 -19.83 12.88
C ASN A 6 -0.75 -18.38 13.25
N ARG A 7 -1.02 -17.94 14.49
CA ARG A 7 -0.76 -16.54 14.92
C ARG A 7 0.71 -16.14 14.78
N GLU A 8 1.62 -17.10 14.95
CA GLU A 8 3.07 -16.91 14.72
C GLU A 8 3.37 -16.60 13.25
N ASN A 9 2.82 -17.40 12.32
CA ASN A 9 3.02 -17.18 10.87
C ASN A 9 2.42 -15.83 10.40
N LEU A 10 1.35 -15.35 11.04
CA LEU A 10 0.78 -14.03 10.76
C LEU A 10 1.66 -12.87 11.25
N ALA A 11 2.37 -13.05 12.36
CA ALA A 11 3.34 -12.06 12.85
C ALA A 11 4.55 -11.99 11.91
N ASP A 12 5.08 -13.14 11.49
CA ASP A 12 6.18 -13.22 10.52
C ASP A 12 5.80 -12.62 9.17
N LEU A 13 4.57 -12.89 8.70
CA LEU A 13 4.03 -12.28 7.49
C LEU A 13 3.94 -10.77 7.61
N LYS A 14 3.48 -10.26 8.76
CA LYS A 14 3.40 -8.83 9.01
C LYS A 14 4.79 -8.18 8.98
N GLU A 15 5.74 -8.76 9.69
CA GLU A 15 7.12 -8.25 9.75
C GLU A 15 7.78 -8.24 8.37
N LEU A 16 7.60 -9.32 7.60
CA LEU A 16 8.11 -9.42 6.23
C LEU A 16 7.46 -8.39 5.28
N ILE A 17 6.17 -8.12 5.46
CA ILE A 17 5.46 -7.08 4.70
C ILE A 17 5.93 -5.69 5.13
N GLU A 18 6.09 -5.42 6.42
CA GLU A 18 6.58 -4.14 6.94
C GLU A 18 8.01 -3.85 6.48
N ASP A 19 8.91 -4.82 6.51
CA ASP A 19 10.29 -4.68 6.03
C ASP A 19 10.34 -4.35 4.53
N LYS A 20 9.57 -5.09 3.71
CA LYS A 20 9.46 -4.82 2.27
C LYS A 20 8.85 -3.45 1.98
N ILE A 21 7.82 -3.03 2.73
CA ILE A 21 7.19 -1.73 2.55
C ILE A 21 8.11 -0.61 3.05
N ALA A 22 8.89 -0.83 4.11
CA ALA A 22 9.85 0.13 4.65
C ALA A 22 10.93 0.47 3.61
N ALA A 23 11.40 -0.53 2.85
CA ALA A 23 12.38 -0.34 1.78
C ALA A 23 11.87 0.46 0.56
N VAL A 24 10.55 0.60 0.36
CA VAL A 24 9.97 1.31 -0.80
C VAL A 24 9.68 2.77 -0.46
N PRO A 25 10.28 3.77 -1.14
CA PRO A 25 9.95 5.18 -0.95
C PRO A 25 8.44 5.47 -1.01
N ALA A 26 7.92 6.27 -0.07
CA ALA A 26 6.49 6.58 0.00
C ALA A 26 5.90 7.15 -1.31
N PRO A 27 6.62 8.02 -2.07
CA PRO A 27 6.12 8.50 -3.36
C PRO A 27 5.85 7.37 -4.36
N TYR A 28 6.67 6.32 -4.40
CA TYR A 28 6.48 5.20 -5.31
C TYR A 28 5.25 4.36 -4.97
N LEU A 29 4.91 4.21 -3.69
CA LEU A 29 3.66 3.58 -3.27
C LEU A 29 2.46 4.40 -3.76
N LEU A 30 2.49 5.72 -3.62
CA LEU A 30 1.41 6.61 -4.09
C LEU A 30 1.26 6.59 -5.62
N TYR A 31 2.37 6.63 -6.38
CA TYR A 31 2.32 6.51 -7.84
C TYR A 31 1.80 5.14 -8.28
N GLY A 32 2.21 4.06 -7.61
CA GLY A 32 1.67 2.72 -7.85
C GLY A 32 0.16 2.65 -7.58
N ALA A 33 -0.30 3.30 -6.53
CA ALA A 33 -1.72 3.40 -6.18
C ALA A 33 -2.52 4.18 -7.23
N MET A 34 -2.00 5.31 -7.71
CA MET A 34 -2.59 6.06 -8.83
C MET A 34 -2.64 5.21 -10.10
N GLY A 35 -1.56 4.50 -10.43
CA GLY A 35 -1.50 3.62 -11.58
C GLY A 35 -2.55 2.50 -11.52
N THR A 36 -2.74 1.88 -10.35
CA THR A 36 -3.78 0.85 -10.16
C THR A 36 -5.19 1.44 -10.27
N LEU A 37 -5.41 2.65 -9.78
CA LEU A 37 -6.72 3.32 -9.88
C LEU A 37 -7.05 3.70 -11.34
N LEU A 38 -6.06 4.19 -12.10
CA LEU A 38 -6.20 4.45 -13.53
C LEU A 38 -6.43 3.15 -14.32
N LEU A 39 -5.68 2.08 -14.01
CA LEU A 39 -5.84 0.76 -14.62
C LEU A 39 -7.24 0.19 -14.35
N SER A 40 -7.74 0.33 -13.13
CA SER A 40 -9.11 -0.03 -12.75
C SER A 40 -10.15 0.65 -13.64
N SER A 41 -10.00 1.97 -13.83
CA SER A 41 -10.89 2.76 -14.69
C SER A 41 -10.82 2.32 -16.16
N PHE A 42 -9.61 2.10 -16.67
CA PHE A 42 -9.38 1.62 -18.03
C PHE A 42 -10.03 0.24 -18.27
N LEU A 43 -9.85 -0.71 -17.35
CA LEU A 43 -10.43 -2.05 -17.44
C LEU A 43 -11.95 -2.02 -17.41
N LYS A 44 -12.55 -1.17 -16.56
CA LYS A 44 -14.00 -0.96 -16.55
C LYS A 44 -14.49 -0.43 -17.89
N LYS A 45 -13.76 0.52 -18.51
CA LYS A 45 -14.10 1.11 -19.82
C LYS A 45 -13.97 0.11 -20.97
N LYS A 46 -13.01 -0.83 -20.90
CA LYS A 46 -12.81 -1.92 -21.89
C LYS A 46 -13.79 -3.08 -21.76
N GLY A 47 -14.71 -3.04 -20.78
CA GLY A 47 -15.71 -4.10 -20.55
C GLY A 47 -15.30 -5.15 -19.52
N HIS A 48 -14.07 -5.11 -19.01
CA HIS A 48 -13.58 -6.00 -17.94
C HIS A 48 -14.03 -5.51 -16.54
N ARG A 49 -15.35 -5.48 -16.32
CA ARG A 49 -15.97 -4.94 -15.09
C ARG A 49 -15.50 -5.64 -13.81
N GLN A 50 -15.35 -6.96 -13.83
CA GLN A 50 -14.96 -7.74 -12.65
C GLN A 50 -13.50 -7.49 -12.25
N ALA A 51 -12.57 -7.56 -13.22
CA ALA A 51 -11.16 -7.27 -12.99
C ALA A 51 -10.92 -5.81 -12.58
N GLY A 52 -11.58 -4.86 -13.26
CA GLY A 52 -11.49 -3.44 -12.92
C GLY A 52 -12.07 -3.12 -11.53
N SER A 53 -13.08 -3.87 -11.07
CA SER A 53 -13.62 -3.76 -9.71
C SER A 53 -12.66 -4.32 -8.67
N PHE A 54 -12.08 -5.50 -8.92
CA PHE A 54 -11.11 -6.13 -8.03
C PHE A 54 -9.86 -5.25 -7.85
N ILE A 55 -9.28 -4.77 -8.95
CA ILE A 55 -8.10 -3.89 -8.91
C ILE A 55 -8.44 -2.55 -8.25
N GLY A 56 -9.63 -2.00 -8.51
CA GLY A 56 -10.07 -0.77 -7.85
C GLY A 56 -10.29 -0.92 -6.35
N LYS A 57 -10.64 -2.13 -5.86
CA LYS A 57 -10.70 -2.41 -4.42
C LYS A 57 -9.31 -2.51 -3.81
N LEU A 58 -8.33 -3.02 -4.54
CA LEU A 58 -6.93 -3.09 -4.11
C LEU A 58 -6.24 -1.73 -4.08
N SER A 59 -6.65 -0.75 -4.91
CA SER A 59 -6.04 0.58 -4.86
C SER A 59 -6.29 1.29 -3.52
N ILE A 60 -7.44 1.04 -2.86
CA ILE A 60 -7.79 1.67 -1.58
C ILE A 60 -6.77 1.36 -0.47
N PRO A 61 -6.45 0.10 -0.13
CA PRO A 61 -5.45 -0.20 0.89
C PRO A 61 -4.04 0.25 0.48
N ILE A 62 -3.69 0.22 -0.80
CA ILE A 62 -2.39 0.73 -1.28
C ILE A 62 -2.27 2.25 -1.04
N ILE A 63 -3.33 3.01 -1.34
CA ILE A 63 -3.39 4.45 -1.05
C ILE A 63 -3.27 4.70 0.45
N ALA A 64 -3.98 3.94 1.29
CA ALA A 64 -3.93 4.11 2.74
C ALA A 64 -2.52 3.89 3.32
N ILE A 65 -1.82 2.84 2.87
CA ILE A 65 -0.44 2.56 3.28
C ILE A 65 0.51 3.67 2.79
N GLY A 66 0.38 4.08 1.53
CA GLY A 66 1.20 5.15 0.95
C GLY A 66 1.03 6.49 1.65
N LEU A 67 -0.21 6.87 1.96
CA LEU A 67 -0.52 8.11 2.69
C LEU A 67 0.03 8.10 4.11
N LYS A 68 -0.15 7.01 4.85
CA LYS A 68 0.40 6.88 6.20
C LYS A 68 1.92 7.07 6.19
N LYS A 69 2.61 6.34 5.31
CA LYS A 69 4.08 6.41 5.22
C LYS A 69 4.56 7.80 4.80
N TYR A 70 3.85 8.45 3.89
CA TYR A 70 4.19 9.81 3.44
C TYR A 70 3.99 10.84 4.56
N SER A 71 2.90 10.71 5.34
CA SER A 71 2.65 11.54 6.52
C SER A 71 3.74 11.34 7.58
N ASP A 72 4.13 10.10 7.85
CA ASP A 72 5.18 9.78 8.82
C ASP A 72 6.54 10.39 8.40
N GLN A 73 6.86 10.37 7.09
CA GLN A 73 8.07 11.02 6.58
C GLN A 73 8.04 12.54 6.76
N ILE A 74 6.93 13.20 6.42
CA ILE A 74 6.79 14.67 6.57
C ILE A 74 6.89 15.06 8.05
N GLN A 75 6.28 14.27 8.93
CA GLN A 75 6.30 14.56 10.36
C GLN A 75 7.71 14.39 10.95
N ALA A 76 8.43 13.32 10.57
CA ALA A 76 9.82 13.13 10.97
C ALA A 76 10.75 14.26 10.46
N GLU A 77 10.50 14.76 9.24
CA GLU A 77 11.24 15.91 8.70
C GLU A 77 10.90 17.20 9.45
N SER A 78 9.64 17.44 9.79
CA SER A 78 9.19 18.59 10.59
C SER A 78 9.79 18.60 12.00
N ASP A 79 9.83 17.44 12.66
CA ASP A 79 10.39 17.31 14.02
C ASP A 79 11.90 17.57 14.01
N PHE A 80 12.62 17.09 12.98
CA PHE A 80 14.05 17.36 12.80
C PHE A 80 14.36 18.87 12.68
N TYR A 81 13.54 19.64 11.95
CA TYR A 81 13.74 21.09 11.81
C TYR A 81 13.32 21.90 13.04
N THR A 82 12.52 21.33 13.94
CA THR A 82 12.05 22.01 15.15
C THR A 82 13.02 21.81 16.33
N GLU A 83 13.81 20.74 16.32
CA GLU A 83 14.82 20.42 17.34
C GLU A 83 16.24 20.97 17.03
N SER A 84 16.46 21.57 15.86
CA SER A 84 17.73 22.17 15.41
C SER A 84 17.75 23.68 15.50
#